data_AF-A0A2Y9DAU7-F1
#
_entry.id   AF-A0A2Y9DAU7-F1
#
_cell.length_a   1.000
_cell.length_b   1.000
_cell.length_c   1.000
_cell.angle_alpha   90.00
_cell.angle_beta   90.00
_cell.angle_gamma   90.00
#
_symmetry.space_group_name_H-M   'P 1'
#
loop_
_entity.id
_entity.type
_entity.pdbx_description
1 polymer ?
#
loop_
_entity_poly.entity_id
_entity_poly.type
_entity_poly.pdbx_seq_one_letter_code
_entity_poly.pdbx_strand_id
1 'polypeptide(L)'
;MKLKQGSFLWYLYLDKIYCLLSVRNVKALIEYFHLLDVHCKNTLNDVLFFHFLHHVTNLNRPQIMFIFDMLDWNAVGEIGFDQFYMLVCILLSHQNHLEEQFIYRHSRPVFELLDLDGDLRISLDNFRLYSFLFNIKKQELEELFHDFDFTGDHRLNYKEFKLFTIFSIDKYQERQKAEKEKKYPLKKSLQTR
;
A
#
# COMPACT_ATOMS: atom_id res chain seq x y z
N MET A 1 9.64 3.28 -1.17
CA MET A 1 9.39 3.70 -2.57
C MET A 1 9.12 5.22 -2.62
N LYS A 2 9.20 5.88 -3.78
CA LYS A 2 8.75 7.28 -3.95
C LYS A 2 8.00 7.49 -5.28
N LEU A 3 6.92 8.27 -5.25
CA LEU A 3 6.31 8.78 -6.48
C LEU A 3 7.20 9.86 -7.09
N LYS A 4 7.30 9.88 -8.42
CA LYS A 4 8.00 10.91 -9.18
C LYS A 4 7.14 12.18 -9.21
N GLN A 5 7.73 13.28 -8.74
CA GLN A 5 7.08 14.59 -8.77
C GLN A 5 6.74 14.99 -10.22
N GLY A 6 5.54 15.53 -10.42
CA GLY A 6 5.04 15.92 -11.74
C GLY A 6 4.37 14.79 -12.54
N SER A 7 4.43 13.53 -12.06
CA SER A 7 3.60 12.46 -12.61
C SER A 7 2.11 12.72 -12.34
N PHE A 8 1.23 12.15 -13.17
CA PHE A 8 -0.22 12.29 -13.01
C PHE A 8 -0.70 11.96 -11.59
N LEU A 9 -0.19 10.86 -11.01
CA LEU A 9 -0.58 10.42 -9.66
C LEU A 9 -0.27 11.46 -8.58
N TRP A 10 0.74 12.31 -8.77
CA TRP A 10 1.11 13.36 -7.82
C TRP A 10 -0.01 14.38 -7.56
N TYR A 11 -0.94 14.52 -8.51
CA TYR A 11 -2.06 15.45 -8.44
C TYR A 11 -3.35 14.81 -7.93
N LEU A 12 -3.36 13.50 -7.68
CA LEU A 12 -4.49 12.81 -7.09
C LEU A 12 -4.50 12.97 -5.58
N TYR A 13 -5.68 13.19 -5.03
CA TYR A 13 -5.90 13.26 -3.59
C TYR A 13 -6.49 11.96 -3.07
N LEU A 14 -5.80 11.35 -2.11
CA LEU A 14 -6.27 10.22 -1.31
C LEU A 14 -6.92 10.74 -0.03
N ASP A 15 -8.13 10.28 0.26
CA ASP A 15 -8.79 10.61 1.52
C ASP A 15 -8.00 10.04 2.71
N LYS A 16 -7.76 10.86 3.74
CA LYS A 16 -6.90 10.47 4.88
C LYS A 16 -7.56 9.49 5.85
N ILE A 17 -8.89 9.37 5.82
CA ILE A 17 -9.66 8.55 6.75
C ILE A 17 -9.92 7.18 6.12
N TYR A 18 -10.41 7.18 4.90
CA TYR A 18 -10.82 5.99 4.15
C TYR A 18 -9.71 5.43 3.26
N CYS A 19 -8.67 6.21 2.97
CA CYS A 19 -7.60 5.85 2.04
C CYS A 19 -8.13 5.40 0.67
N LEU A 20 -9.11 6.15 0.15
CA LEU A 20 -9.74 5.95 -1.16
C LEU A 20 -9.76 7.28 -1.92
N LEU A 21 -9.91 7.21 -3.24
CA LEU A 21 -10.06 8.39 -4.08
C LEU A 21 -11.51 8.90 -4.05
N SER A 22 -11.67 10.21 -4.17
CA SER A 22 -12.99 10.80 -4.47
C SER A 22 -13.48 10.38 -5.86
N VAL A 23 -14.80 10.42 -6.09
CA VAL A 23 -15.41 10.10 -7.40
C VAL A 23 -14.77 10.90 -8.55
N ARG A 24 -14.42 12.16 -8.31
CA ARG A 24 -13.73 13.01 -9.31
C ARG A 24 -12.35 12.48 -9.66
N ASN A 25 -11.57 12.06 -8.66
CA ASN A 25 -10.23 11.50 -8.87
C ASN A 25 -10.30 10.11 -9.49
N VAL A 26 -11.29 9.29 -9.11
CA VAL A 26 -11.56 8.00 -9.78
C VAL A 26 -11.86 8.22 -11.25
N LYS A 27 -12.73 9.18 -11.60
CA LYS A 27 -13.02 9.50 -13.00
C LYS A 27 -11.76 9.91 -13.76
N ALA A 28 -10.95 10.79 -13.21
CA ALA A 28 -9.68 11.18 -13.82
C ALA A 28 -8.73 9.99 -13.99
N LEU A 29 -8.69 9.08 -13.02
CA LEU A 29 -7.86 7.87 -13.07
C LEU A 29 -8.35 6.87 -14.12
N ILE A 30 -9.67 6.71 -14.29
CA ILE A 30 -10.26 5.87 -15.35
C ILE A 30 -9.84 6.40 -16.72
N GLU A 31 -9.97 7.70 -16.97
CA GLU A 31 -9.53 8.29 -18.25
C GLU A 31 -8.02 8.08 -18.46
N TYR A 32 -7.22 8.24 -17.41
CA TYR A 32 -5.78 7.97 -17.48
C TYR A 32 -5.47 6.49 -17.77
N PHE A 33 -6.22 5.56 -17.17
CA PHE A 33 -6.09 4.13 -17.45
C PHE A 33 -6.41 3.80 -18.90
N HIS A 34 -7.48 4.36 -19.48
CA HIS A 34 -7.80 4.19 -20.89
C HIS A 34 -6.72 4.76 -21.83
N LEU A 35 -6.03 5.84 -21.43
CA LEU A 35 -4.89 6.35 -22.18
C LEU A 35 -3.68 5.40 -22.16
N LEU A 36 -3.51 4.63 -21.10
CA LEU A 36 -2.46 3.61 -20.99
C LEU A 36 -2.82 2.33 -21.75
N ASP A 37 -4.09 1.96 -21.79
CA ASP A 37 -4.60 0.80 -22.51
C ASP A 37 -4.71 1.05 -24.02
N VAL A 38 -3.55 1.06 -24.68
CA VAL A 38 -3.43 1.24 -26.14
C VAL A 38 -4.10 0.12 -26.94
N HIS A 39 -4.44 -1.00 -26.30
CA HIS A 39 -5.07 -2.15 -26.94
C HIS A 39 -6.60 -2.13 -26.81
N CYS A 40 -7.16 -1.19 -26.03
CA CYS A 40 -8.59 -1.03 -25.78
C CYS A 40 -9.26 -2.32 -25.26
N LYS A 41 -8.58 -3.05 -24.37
CA LYS A 41 -9.07 -4.28 -23.75
C LYS A 41 -9.68 -4.06 -22.36
N ASN A 42 -9.63 -2.84 -21.85
CA ASN A 42 -9.84 -2.46 -20.45
C ASN A 42 -8.85 -3.15 -19.49
N THR A 43 -7.64 -3.46 -19.97
CA THR A 43 -6.60 -4.13 -19.20
C THR A 43 -5.21 -3.62 -19.58
N LEU A 44 -4.23 -3.81 -18.70
CA LEU A 44 -2.80 -3.54 -18.96
C LEU A 44 -2.02 -4.85 -18.88
N ASN A 45 -1.31 -5.20 -19.95
CA ASN A 45 -0.32 -6.28 -19.90
C ASN A 45 0.93 -5.86 -19.11
N ASP A 46 1.83 -6.82 -18.89
CA ASP A 46 3.11 -6.65 -18.19
C ASP A 46 3.97 -5.51 -18.76
N VAL A 47 4.02 -5.34 -20.09
CA VAL A 47 4.79 -4.29 -20.76
C VAL A 47 4.22 -2.90 -20.46
N LEU A 48 2.92 -2.71 -20.66
CA LEU A 48 2.24 -1.43 -20.39
C LEU A 48 2.31 -1.07 -18.90
N PHE A 49 2.05 -2.06 -18.04
CA PHE A 49 2.17 -1.91 -16.60
C PHE A 49 3.58 -1.52 -16.17
N PHE A 50 4.60 -2.18 -16.73
CA PHE A 50 5.99 -1.88 -16.43
C PHE A 50 6.34 -0.43 -16.78
N HIS A 51 6.00 0.01 -17.98
CA HIS A 51 6.29 1.37 -18.43
C HIS A 51 5.54 2.42 -17.60
N PHE A 52 4.28 2.17 -17.25
CA PHE A 52 3.52 3.01 -16.33
C PHE A 52 4.23 3.15 -14.98
N LEU A 53 4.52 2.03 -14.32
CA LEU A 53 5.03 2.06 -12.95
C LEU A 53 6.46 2.61 -12.88
N HIS A 54 7.28 2.29 -13.90
CA HIS A 54 8.59 2.88 -14.07
C HIS A 54 8.52 4.39 -14.33
N HIS A 55 7.51 4.88 -15.05
CA HIS A 55 7.32 6.31 -15.31
C HIS A 55 6.90 7.09 -14.07
N VAL A 56 6.00 6.54 -13.23
CA VAL A 56 5.43 7.27 -12.08
C VAL A 56 6.16 7.04 -10.76
N THR A 57 7.03 6.03 -10.66
CA THR A 57 7.78 5.71 -9.42
C THR A 57 9.28 5.63 -9.65
N ASN A 58 10.05 5.48 -8.56
CA ASN A 58 11.47 5.15 -8.59
C ASN A 58 11.76 3.64 -8.41
N LEU A 59 10.78 2.76 -8.64
CA LEU A 59 10.95 1.32 -8.49
C LEU A 59 11.83 0.74 -9.59
N ASN A 60 12.61 -0.29 -9.24
CA ASN A 60 13.40 -1.05 -10.19
C ASN A 60 12.56 -2.15 -10.88
N ARG A 61 13.10 -2.75 -11.95
CA ARG A 61 12.39 -3.77 -12.72
C ARG A 61 11.93 -4.96 -11.86
N PRO A 62 12.76 -5.58 -11.00
CA PRO A 62 12.30 -6.66 -10.12
C PRO A 62 11.11 -6.25 -9.24
N GLN A 63 11.16 -5.08 -8.59
CA GLN A 63 10.07 -4.59 -7.75
C GLN A 63 8.78 -4.39 -8.53
N ILE A 64 8.87 -3.86 -9.75
CA ILE A 64 7.70 -3.65 -10.61
C ILE A 64 7.08 -5.00 -11.01
N MET A 65 7.90 -5.99 -11.35
CA MET A 65 7.41 -7.33 -11.71
C MET A 65 6.78 -8.04 -10.51
N PHE A 66 7.36 -7.93 -9.31
CA PHE A 66 6.72 -8.48 -8.10
C PHE A 66 5.33 -7.89 -7.87
N ILE A 67 5.16 -6.58 -8.08
CA ILE A 67 3.85 -5.92 -7.94
C ILE A 67 2.87 -6.41 -9.01
N PHE A 68 3.35 -6.62 -10.25
CA PHE A 68 2.52 -7.19 -11.30
C PHE A 68 2.00 -8.56 -10.89
N ASP A 69 2.89 -9.46 -10.47
CA ASP A 69 2.55 -10.82 -10.03
C ASP A 69 1.58 -10.81 -8.84
N MET A 70 1.76 -9.86 -7.90
CA MET A 70 0.86 -9.67 -6.76
C MET A 70 -0.57 -9.28 -7.16
N LEU A 71 -0.72 -8.48 -8.22
CA LEU A 71 -2.02 -7.99 -8.69
C LEU A 71 -2.70 -8.95 -9.66
N ASP A 72 -1.90 -9.67 -10.46
CA ASP A 72 -2.30 -10.72 -11.41
C ASP A 72 -2.37 -12.09 -10.72
N TRP A 73 -3.00 -12.15 -9.54
CA TRP A 73 -3.07 -13.39 -8.73
C TRP A 73 -3.77 -14.56 -9.44
N ASN A 74 -4.58 -14.29 -10.46
CA ASN A 74 -5.24 -15.30 -11.29
C ASN A 74 -4.43 -15.70 -12.55
N ALA A 75 -3.21 -15.16 -12.70
CA ALA A 75 -2.27 -15.44 -13.78
C ALA A 75 -2.87 -15.27 -15.18
N VAL A 76 -3.70 -14.24 -15.38
CA VAL A 76 -4.29 -13.92 -16.69
C VAL A 76 -3.27 -13.18 -17.57
N GLY A 77 -2.22 -12.61 -16.96
CA GLY A 77 -1.22 -11.79 -17.64
C GLY A 77 -1.70 -10.37 -17.93
N GLU A 78 -2.81 -9.95 -17.32
CA GLU A 78 -3.46 -8.67 -17.58
C GLU A 78 -4.03 -8.06 -16.29
N ILE A 79 -3.80 -6.76 -16.08
CA ILE A 79 -4.27 -5.98 -14.95
C ILE A 79 -5.48 -5.15 -15.36
N GLY A 80 -6.65 -5.44 -14.80
CA GLY A 80 -7.87 -4.64 -14.96
C GLY A 80 -7.87 -3.38 -14.09
N PHE A 81 -8.91 -2.54 -14.28
CA PHE A 81 -9.00 -1.26 -13.58
C PHE A 81 -9.09 -1.41 -12.05
N ASP A 82 -9.75 -2.43 -11.52
CA ASP A 82 -9.91 -2.61 -10.07
C ASP A 82 -8.56 -2.88 -9.37
N GLN A 83 -7.73 -3.74 -9.98
CA GLN A 83 -6.37 -4.02 -9.51
C GLN A 83 -5.48 -2.78 -9.65
N PHE A 84 -5.57 -2.09 -10.78
CA PHE A 84 -4.87 -0.83 -11.02
C PHE A 84 -5.27 0.26 -9.99
N TYR A 85 -6.56 0.38 -9.67
CA TYR A 85 -7.08 1.31 -8.68
C TYR A 85 -6.53 1.01 -7.27
N MET A 86 -6.52 -0.27 -6.88
CA MET A 86 -5.93 -0.71 -5.62
C MET A 86 -4.45 -0.34 -5.54
N LEU A 87 -3.67 -0.60 -6.60
CA LEU A 87 -2.27 -0.19 -6.68
C LEU A 87 -2.12 1.32 -6.50
N VAL A 88 -2.92 2.12 -7.20
CA VAL A 88 -2.85 3.59 -7.09
C VAL A 88 -3.13 4.06 -5.66
N CYS A 89 -4.10 3.44 -4.97
CA CYS A 89 -4.36 3.75 -3.56
C CYS A 89 -3.17 3.37 -2.66
N ILE A 90 -2.51 2.23 -2.90
CA ILE A 90 -1.28 1.83 -2.20
C ILE A 90 -0.18 2.87 -2.43
N LEU A 91 0.09 3.23 -3.68
CA LEU A 91 1.13 4.21 -4.04
C LEU A 91 0.89 5.57 -3.38
N LEU A 92 -0.35 6.05 -3.38
CA LEU A 92 -0.72 7.32 -2.75
C LEU A 92 -0.66 7.23 -1.22
N SER A 93 -1.05 6.11 -0.63
CA SER A 93 -0.93 5.91 0.82
C SER A 93 0.53 6.01 1.26
N HIS A 94 1.44 5.41 0.51
CA HIS A 94 2.88 5.54 0.76
C HIS A 94 3.37 6.97 0.54
N GLN A 95 2.90 7.65 -0.51
CA GLN A 95 3.27 9.05 -0.76
C GLN A 95 2.79 10.00 0.35
N ASN A 96 1.66 9.68 0.99
CA ASN A 96 1.04 10.51 2.01
C ASN A 96 1.32 10.07 3.46
N HIS A 97 2.16 9.05 3.66
CA HIS A 97 2.45 8.45 4.98
C HIS A 97 1.20 7.93 5.70
N LEU A 98 0.34 7.22 4.94
CA LEU A 98 -0.93 6.63 5.37
C LEU A 98 -0.92 5.09 5.26
N GLU A 99 0.23 4.45 5.16
CA GLU A 99 0.36 3.01 4.92
C GLU A 99 -0.31 2.19 6.03
N GLU A 100 -0.07 2.51 7.30
CA GLU A 100 -0.68 1.84 8.45
C GLU A 100 -2.21 2.00 8.45
N GLN A 101 -2.71 3.20 8.13
CA GLN A 101 -4.15 3.48 8.02
C GLN A 101 -4.78 2.73 6.83
N PHE A 102 -4.08 2.66 5.70
CA PHE A 102 -4.53 1.95 4.50
C PHE A 102 -4.65 0.46 4.78
N ILE A 103 -3.60 -0.17 5.35
CA ILE A 103 -3.61 -1.59 5.72
C ILE A 103 -4.74 -1.89 6.72
N TYR A 104 -4.96 -1.02 7.71
CA TYR A 104 -6.04 -1.22 8.67
C TYR A 104 -7.45 -1.12 8.07
N ARG A 105 -7.69 -0.15 7.18
CA ARG A 105 -9.00 0.03 6.52
C ARG A 105 -9.27 -1.01 5.45
N HIS A 106 -8.24 -1.40 4.70
CA HIS A 106 -8.33 -2.33 3.58
C HIS A 106 -7.66 -3.66 3.92
N SER A 107 -7.77 -4.08 5.18
CA SER A 107 -7.05 -5.26 5.68
C SER A 107 -7.39 -6.53 4.92
N ARG A 108 -8.63 -6.69 4.45
CA ARG A 108 -9.02 -7.87 3.69
C ARG A 108 -8.41 -7.87 2.28
N PRO A 109 -8.58 -6.81 1.46
CA PRO A 109 -7.87 -6.71 0.18
C PRO A 109 -6.34 -6.83 0.30
N VAL A 110 -5.73 -6.19 1.30
CA VAL A 110 -4.27 -6.29 1.52
C VAL A 110 -3.87 -7.72 1.90
N PHE A 111 -4.67 -8.39 2.72
CA PHE A 111 -4.42 -9.79 3.07
C PHE A 111 -4.42 -10.68 1.83
N GLU A 112 -5.43 -10.52 0.98
CA GLU A 112 -5.58 -11.28 -0.26
C GLU A 112 -4.43 -10.99 -1.25
N LEU A 113 -3.93 -9.76 -1.31
CA LEU A 113 -2.74 -9.42 -2.11
C LEU A 113 -1.45 -10.05 -1.59
N LEU A 114 -1.33 -10.27 -0.27
CA LEU A 114 -0.13 -10.86 0.34
C LEU A 114 -0.17 -12.39 0.39
N ASP A 115 -1.34 -12.99 0.20
CA ASP A 115 -1.58 -14.43 0.10
C ASP A 115 -1.36 -14.92 -1.35
N LEU A 116 -0.10 -14.88 -1.80
CA LEU A 116 0.26 -15.24 -3.17
C LEU A 116 -0.08 -16.69 -3.55
N ASP A 117 -0.05 -17.60 -2.57
CA ASP A 117 -0.28 -19.03 -2.80
C ASP A 117 -1.78 -19.39 -2.70
N GLY A 118 -2.62 -18.44 -2.26
CA GLY A 118 -4.06 -18.64 -2.07
C GLY A 118 -4.41 -19.64 -0.96
N ASP A 119 -3.49 -19.89 -0.02
CA ASP A 119 -3.68 -20.86 1.06
C ASP A 119 -4.35 -20.25 2.31
N LEU A 120 -4.82 -19.00 2.17
CA LEU A 120 -5.44 -18.20 3.22
C LEU A 120 -4.48 -17.91 4.38
N ARG A 121 -3.18 -17.84 4.08
CA ARG A 121 -2.13 -17.52 5.05
C ARG A 121 -1.04 -16.66 4.41
N ILE A 122 -0.53 -15.68 5.16
CA ILE A 122 0.60 -14.87 4.71
C ILE A 122 1.88 -15.45 5.32
N SER A 123 2.79 -15.91 4.47
CA SER A 123 4.13 -16.30 4.90
C SER A 123 5.02 -15.09 5.17
N LEU A 124 6.04 -15.27 6.00
CA LEU A 124 7.04 -14.23 6.26
C LEU A 124 7.75 -13.78 4.97
N ASP A 125 8.01 -14.72 4.04
CA ASP A 125 8.69 -14.42 2.78
C ASP A 125 7.80 -13.60 1.84
N ASN A 126 6.51 -13.95 1.72
CA ASN A 126 5.54 -13.14 0.95
C ASN A 126 5.48 -11.72 1.50
N PHE A 127 5.39 -11.58 2.82
CA PHE A 127 5.33 -10.26 3.44
C PHE A 127 6.64 -9.48 3.23
N ARG A 128 7.80 -10.12 3.40
CA ARG A 128 9.11 -9.49 3.14
C ARG A 128 9.21 -8.97 1.72
N LEU A 129 8.76 -9.75 0.74
CA LEU A 129 8.81 -9.40 -0.68
C LEU A 129 8.08 -8.07 -0.97
N TYR A 130 6.93 -7.84 -0.33
CA TYR A 130 6.09 -6.65 -0.55
C TYR A 130 6.20 -5.55 0.50
N SER A 131 6.99 -5.77 1.56
CA SER A 131 7.17 -4.81 2.67
C SER A 131 7.50 -3.38 2.22
N PHE A 132 8.18 -3.23 1.07
CA PHE A 132 8.55 -1.94 0.50
C PHE A 132 7.35 -1.09 0.00
N LEU A 133 6.20 -1.70 -0.29
CA LEU A 133 4.96 -1.02 -0.68
C LEU A 133 4.29 -0.35 0.53
N PHE A 134 4.44 -0.97 1.70
CA PHE A 134 3.78 -0.55 2.94
C PHE A 134 4.73 0.14 3.92
N ASN A 135 5.99 0.34 3.52
CA ASN A 135 7.02 0.98 4.35
C ASN A 135 7.24 0.28 5.72
N ILE A 136 7.11 -1.04 5.74
CA ILE A 136 7.28 -1.87 6.95
C ILE A 136 8.74 -2.32 7.03
N LYS A 137 9.40 -2.12 8.19
CA LYS A 137 10.79 -2.54 8.37
C LYS A 137 10.89 -4.03 8.66
N LYS A 138 12.02 -4.64 8.28
CA LYS A 138 12.29 -6.06 8.54
C LYS A 138 12.20 -6.45 10.02
N GLN A 139 12.71 -5.61 10.93
CA GLN A 139 12.64 -5.89 12.38
C GLN A 139 11.21 -5.84 12.90
N GLU A 140 10.45 -4.83 12.49
CA GLU A 140 9.01 -4.70 12.83
C GLU A 140 8.23 -5.92 12.31
N LEU A 141 8.63 -6.48 11.18
CA LEU A 141 8.04 -7.69 10.62
C LEU A 141 8.35 -8.96 11.44
N GLU A 142 9.58 -9.13 11.91
CA GLU A 142 9.97 -10.29 12.71
C GLU A 142 9.29 -10.28 14.09
N GLU A 143 9.24 -9.12 14.74
CA GLU A 143 8.49 -8.92 15.99
C GLU A 143 7.00 -9.22 15.80
N LEU A 144 6.43 -8.77 14.69
CA LEU A 144 5.02 -9.00 14.36
C LEU A 144 4.68 -10.48 14.22
N PHE A 145 5.45 -11.24 13.43
CA PHE A 145 5.17 -12.67 13.27
C PHE A 145 5.35 -13.42 14.59
N HIS A 146 6.31 -13.02 15.43
CA HIS A 146 6.48 -13.59 16.76
C HIS A 146 5.29 -13.31 17.68
N ASP A 147 4.74 -12.10 17.65
CA ASP A 147 3.71 -11.67 18.61
C ASP A 147 2.28 -12.03 18.20
N PHE A 148 2.02 -12.23 16.90
CA PHE A 148 0.67 -12.41 16.35
C PHE A 148 0.40 -13.80 15.74
N ASP A 149 1.41 -14.65 15.54
CA ASP A 149 1.22 -16.05 15.15
C ASP A 149 0.76 -16.89 16.35
N PHE A 150 -0.54 -16.82 16.66
CA PHE A 150 -1.13 -17.58 17.77
C PHE A 150 -1.30 -19.06 17.43
N THR A 151 -1.37 -19.40 16.14
CA THR A 151 -1.46 -20.80 15.70
C THR A 151 -0.14 -21.55 15.76
N GLY A 152 0.99 -20.83 15.74
CA GLY A 152 2.34 -21.38 15.77
C GLY A 152 2.76 -22.04 14.46
N ASP A 153 2.13 -21.68 13.34
CA ASP A 153 2.40 -22.27 12.02
C ASP A 153 3.41 -21.47 11.18
N HIS A 154 3.97 -20.40 11.77
CA HIS A 154 4.90 -19.46 11.16
C HIS A 154 4.33 -18.71 9.96
N ARG A 155 3.00 -18.61 9.88
CA ARG A 155 2.25 -17.83 8.91
C ARG A 155 1.20 -16.99 9.67
N LEU A 156 0.55 -16.07 8.95
CA LEU A 156 -0.55 -15.29 9.52
C LEU A 156 -1.83 -15.61 8.78
N ASN A 157 -2.81 -16.18 9.47
CA ASN A 157 -4.17 -16.24 8.95
C ASN A 157 -4.84 -14.85 9.03
N TYR A 158 -6.02 -14.70 8.40
CA TYR A 158 -6.68 -13.39 8.33
C TYR A 158 -7.00 -12.77 9.71
N LYS A 159 -7.31 -13.59 10.74
CA LYS A 159 -7.62 -13.07 12.08
C LYS A 159 -6.36 -12.51 12.74
N GLU A 160 -5.25 -13.22 12.63
CA GLU A 160 -3.94 -12.80 13.15
C GLU A 160 -3.46 -11.54 12.45
N PHE A 161 -3.51 -11.53 11.11
CA PHE A 161 -3.22 -10.33 10.32
C PHE A 161 -4.12 -9.16 10.70
N LYS A 162 -5.44 -9.39 10.92
CA LYS A 162 -6.36 -8.33 11.32
C LYS A 162 -6.00 -7.73 12.68
N LEU A 163 -5.66 -8.57 13.67
CA LEU A 163 -5.20 -8.12 14.99
C LEU A 163 -3.93 -7.29 14.87
N PHE A 164 -2.97 -7.73 14.04
CA PHE A 164 -1.79 -6.93 13.72
C PHE A 164 -2.18 -5.53 13.19
N THR A 165 -3.11 -5.44 12.24
CA THR A 165 -3.50 -4.14 11.68
C THR A 165 -4.12 -3.20 12.73
N ILE A 166 -4.85 -3.76 13.70
CA ILE A 166 -5.45 -3.01 14.82
C ILE A 166 -4.34 -2.49 15.75
N PHE A 167 -3.40 -3.37 16.11
CA PHE A 167 -2.29 -2.99 16.97
C PHE A 167 -1.39 -1.91 16.34
N SER A 168 -1.08 -2.03 15.05
CA SER A 168 -0.29 -1.05 14.31
C SER A 168 -0.94 0.33 14.30
N ILE A 169 -2.26 0.42 14.14
CA ILE A 169 -2.94 1.73 14.15
C ILE A 169 -2.99 2.34 15.55
N ASP A 170 -3.12 1.54 16.61
CA ASP A 170 -3.07 2.04 17.99
C ASP A 170 -1.68 2.62 18.31
N LYS A 171 -0.61 1.87 17.99
CA LYS A 171 0.79 2.33 18.12
C LYS A 171 1.05 3.60 17.31
N TYR A 172 0.49 3.71 16.10
CA TYR A 172 0.55 4.92 15.30
C TYR A 172 -0.10 6.11 16.00
N GLN A 173 -1.32 5.95 16.50
CA GLN A 173 -2.05 7.02 17.17
C GLN A 173 -1.32 7.51 18.44
N GLU A 174 -0.72 6.60 19.19
CA GLU A 174 0.11 6.93 20.35
C GLU A 174 1.34 7.76 19.96
N ARG A 175 2.07 7.35 18.91
CA ARG A 175 3.21 8.12 18.37
C ARG A 175 2.77 9.53 17.95
N GLN A 176 1.64 9.65 17.25
CA GLN A 176 1.10 10.94 16.80
C GLN A 176 0.65 11.83 17.97
N LYS A 177 0.09 11.28 19.04
CA LYS A 177 -0.24 12.02 20.27
C LYS A 177 1.02 12.52 20.97
N ALA A 178 2.00 11.64 21.18
CA ALA A 178 3.27 11.99 21.82
C ALA A 178 4.05 13.07 21.03
N GLU A 179 4.03 13.03 19.69
CA GLU A 179 4.64 14.08 18.86
C GLU A 179 3.93 15.43 18.98
N LYS A 180 2.59 15.44 19.04
CA LYS A 180 1.82 16.67 19.25
C LYS A 180 2.13 17.27 20.62
N GLU A 181 2.18 16.44 21.66
CA GLU A 181 2.52 16.84 23.02
C GLU A 181 3.95 17.39 23.11
N LYS A 182 4.93 16.81 22.41
CA LYS A 182 6.30 17.35 22.34
C LYS A 182 6.41 18.68 21.59
N LYS A 183 5.56 18.93 20.58
CA LYS A 183 5.53 20.20 19.82
C LYS A 183 4.85 21.35 20.57
N TYR A 184 3.99 21.06 21.54
CA TYR A 184 3.24 22.06 22.30
C TYR A 184 4.12 22.97 23.22
N PRO A 185 5.11 22.44 23.96
CA PRO A 185 6.06 23.26 24.73
C PRO A 185 6.92 24.18 23.87
N LEU A 186 7.36 23.72 22.69
CA LEU A 186 8.25 24.46 21.78
C LEU A 186 7.55 25.65 21.09
N LYS A 187 6.25 25.58 20.82
CA LYS A 187 5.51 26.72 20.25
C LYS A 187 5.28 27.85 21.25
N LYS A 188 5.12 27.54 22.54
CA LYS A 188 4.99 28.58 23.58
C LYS A 188 6.27 29.38 23.76
N SER A 189 7.45 28.74 23.77
CA SER A 189 8.74 29.42 23.94
C SER A 189 9.19 30.26 22.74
N LEU A 190 8.68 29.98 21.53
CA LEU A 190 8.93 30.78 20.32
C LEU A 190 7.94 31.95 20.16
N GLN A 191 6.81 31.95 20.86
CA GLN A 191 5.84 33.05 20.89
C GLN A 191 6.06 34.04 22.05
N THR A 192 7.04 33.77 22.93
CA THR A 192 7.42 34.65 24.07
C THR A 192 8.75 35.37 23.86
N ARG A 193 9.25 35.42 22.63
CA ARG A 193 10.39 36.25 22.21
C ARG A 193 9.94 37.19 21.11
#